data_AF-A0A7K0W123-F1
#
_entry.id   AF-A0A7K0W123-F1
#
_cell.length_a   1.000
_cell.length_b   1.000
_cell.length_c   1.000
_cell.angle_alpha   90.00
_cell.angle_beta   90.00
_cell.angle_gamma   90.00
#
_symmetry.space_group_name_H-M   'P 1'
#
loop_
_entity.id
_entity.type
_entity.pdbx_description
1 polymer ?
#
loop_
_entity_poly.entity_id
_entity_poly.type
_entity_poly.pdbx_seq_one_letter_code
_entity_poly.pdbx_strand_id
1 'polypeptide(L)'
;MRKSFALLLAATAIIGLTLGVANAAAPVVGKKCSKAGLSAKVAGDRFTCTKSGKKLIWKKVIPAVVKAVPSPSPTQTMDPAPIIVAPSAPPEPTQTPKPSIFANQSALTRFISLAQAARANATNKLPILDTSGAVTINQVAGQGLPLFVKASTTDRFTFLGPTPLVETDPTRTGAVSQITKDHRMVYQARDDLPPWAVAFTISTTDSLGRFVVETSGMNGSRLPQYSWRLVYKTSTGPWMYQSIAGLSRPNDDAHHFDEVSLGAPGSFSIRLEFEATTSFYGIGLSDVTSTISTLTSNASPRVAILGDSWVSPEFNETGPVHVWDAFTGALTWITGWNVISAGVAGQGYLQPARGGTETYKDRVVRDLVPQNPDVIIFTGSPNDPWGPGKFTDEQIAAEMGRDIKLVQEANPDILIIVCSPFQTDPHQASLMRKEAASLGVSIIDFATPALFDENNNAQRQLVDGHPTRLGSAYIANEMLKRIAGLKSK
;
A
#
# COMPACT_ATOMS: atom_id res chain seq x y z
N MET A 1 -38.21 -59.14 -0.60
CA MET A 1 -38.89 -57.89 -0.20
C MET A 1 -38.89 -57.57 1.31
N ARG A 2 -38.55 -58.51 2.23
CA ARG A 2 -38.54 -58.21 3.69
C ARG A 2 -37.22 -57.68 4.28
N LYS A 3 -36.12 -57.69 3.53
CA LYS A 3 -34.82 -57.14 3.99
C LYS A 3 -34.57 -55.69 3.55
N SER A 4 -35.33 -55.21 2.58
CA SER A 4 -35.18 -53.86 1.99
C SER A 4 -35.98 -52.78 2.72
N PHE A 5 -37.01 -53.17 3.49
CA PHE A 5 -37.84 -52.22 4.26
C PHE A 5 -37.19 -51.81 5.60
N ALA A 6 -36.37 -52.67 6.20
CA ALA A 6 -35.68 -52.37 7.46
C ALA A 6 -34.56 -51.32 7.28
N LEU A 7 -33.93 -51.29 6.10
CA LEU A 7 -32.87 -50.33 5.80
C LEU A 7 -33.41 -48.91 5.54
N LEU A 8 -34.64 -48.80 5.02
CA LEU A 8 -35.26 -47.50 4.72
C LEU A 8 -35.83 -46.81 5.98
N LEU A 9 -36.27 -47.57 6.99
CA LEU A 9 -36.66 -47.01 8.30
C LEU A 9 -35.45 -46.58 9.15
N ALA A 10 -34.29 -47.23 9.00
CA ALA A 10 -33.06 -46.82 9.69
C ALA A 10 -32.46 -45.53 9.09
N ALA A 11 -32.61 -45.31 7.78
CA ALA A 11 -32.11 -44.10 7.11
C ALA A 11 -32.96 -42.85 7.40
N THR A 12 -34.26 -43.00 7.70
CA THR A 12 -35.16 -41.87 8.04
C THR A 12 -35.07 -41.44 9.50
N ALA A 13 -34.60 -42.31 10.41
CA ALA A 13 -34.36 -41.95 11.81
C ALA A 13 -33.06 -41.16 12.04
N ILE A 14 -32.08 -41.23 11.11
CA ILE A 14 -30.77 -40.55 11.24
C ILE A 14 -30.82 -39.11 10.67
N ILE A 15 -31.78 -38.79 9.81
CA ILE A 15 -31.94 -37.44 9.23
C ILE A 15 -32.70 -36.48 10.19
N GLY A 16 -33.32 -37.00 11.25
CA GLY A 16 -34.09 -36.20 12.22
C GLY A 16 -33.29 -35.57 13.37
N LEU A 17 -31.96 -35.78 13.46
CA LEU A 17 -31.17 -35.40 14.65
C LEU A 17 -30.11 -34.30 14.42
N THR A 18 -30.23 -33.48 13.38
CA THR A 18 -29.30 -32.34 13.16
C THR A 18 -29.96 -30.95 13.25
N LEU A 19 -31.25 -30.86 13.56
CA LEU A 19 -31.92 -29.57 13.85
C LEU A 19 -31.88 -29.29 15.35
N GLY A 20 -30.71 -28.83 15.80
CA GLY A 20 -30.46 -28.40 17.16
C GLY A 20 -29.27 -27.45 17.28
N VAL A 21 -29.05 -26.57 16.31
CA VAL A 21 -28.23 -25.38 16.56
C VAL A 21 -29.02 -24.47 17.49
N ALA A 22 -28.82 -24.66 18.79
CA ALA A 22 -29.17 -23.63 19.75
C ALA A 22 -28.42 -22.36 19.31
N ASN A 23 -29.14 -21.38 18.78
CA ASN A 23 -28.62 -20.04 18.52
C ASN A 23 -28.19 -19.48 19.88
N ALA A 24 -26.92 -19.71 20.24
CA ALA A 24 -26.32 -19.08 21.40
C ALA A 24 -26.39 -17.57 21.17
N ALA A 25 -27.07 -16.86 22.07
CA ALA A 25 -27.17 -15.41 22.00
C ALA A 25 -25.75 -14.82 21.87
N ALA A 26 -25.62 -13.83 20.99
CA ALA A 26 -24.34 -13.17 20.74
C ALA A 26 -23.72 -12.67 22.07
N PRO A 27 -22.40 -12.81 22.26
CA PRO A 27 -21.69 -12.30 23.43
C PRO A 27 -21.99 -10.82 23.68
N VAL A 28 -22.44 -10.50 24.89
CA VAL A 28 -22.64 -9.12 25.37
C VAL A 28 -21.87 -8.96 26.67
N VAL A 29 -21.07 -7.89 26.80
CA VAL A 29 -20.25 -7.62 27.99
C VAL A 29 -21.11 -7.71 29.26
N GLY A 30 -20.63 -8.45 30.25
CA GLY A 30 -21.31 -8.63 31.54
C GLY A 30 -22.43 -9.68 31.55
N LYS A 31 -22.86 -10.22 30.39
CA LYS A 31 -23.83 -11.33 30.35
C LYS A 31 -23.18 -12.67 30.69
N LYS A 32 -23.99 -13.59 31.22
CA LYS A 32 -23.54 -14.94 31.60
C LYS A 32 -23.07 -15.70 30.37
N CYS A 33 -22.02 -16.49 30.56
CA CYS A 33 -21.52 -17.45 29.58
C CYS A 33 -21.43 -18.85 30.22
N SER A 34 -21.46 -19.89 29.39
CA SER A 34 -21.63 -21.27 29.84
C SER A 34 -20.33 -21.91 30.36
N LYS A 35 -19.16 -21.46 29.90
CA LYS A 35 -17.87 -22.07 30.26
C LYS A 35 -16.72 -21.06 30.17
N ALA A 36 -15.88 -21.01 31.21
CA ALA A 36 -14.70 -20.15 31.24
C ALA A 36 -13.74 -20.49 30.07
N GLY A 37 -13.13 -19.46 29.49
CA GLY A 37 -12.18 -19.60 28.38
C GLY A 37 -12.83 -19.62 26.99
N LEU A 38 -14.17 -19.68 26.89
CA LEU A 38 -14.85 -19.50 25.60
C LEU A 38 -14.48 -18.14 25.01
N SER A 39 -14.12 -18.14 23.73
CA SER A 39 -13.84 -16.93 22.96
C SER A 39 -14.79 -16.83 21.78
N ALA A 40 -15.29 -15.64 21.53
CA ALA A 40 -16.20 -15.36 20.43
C ALA A 40 -15.91 -13.98 19.82
N LYS A 41 -16.19 -13.83 18.53
CA LYS A 41 -15.98 -12.59 17.79
C LYS A 41 -17.33 -12.06 17.30
N VAL A 42 -17.68 -10.84 17.66
CA VAL A 42 -18.92 -10.17 17.21
C VAL A 42 -18.55 -8.78 16.72
N ALA A 43 -18.93 -8.43 15.49
CA ALA A 43 -18.68 -7.10 14.90
C ALA A 43 -17.21 -6.62 15.02
N GLY A 44 -16.24 -7.54 14.88
CA GLY A 44 -14.81 -7.21 14.94
C GLY A 44 -14.18 -7.27 16.34
N ASP A 45 -14.98 -7.24 17.41
CA ASP A 45 -14.52 -7.30 18.79
C ASP A 45 -14.35 -8.74 19.28
N ARG A 46 -13.31 -8.99 20.09
CA ARG A 46 -13.10 -10.29 20.76
C ARG A 46 -13.66 -10.26 22.18
N PHE A 47 -14.49 -11.25 22.50
CA PHE A 47 -15.03 -11.48 23.82
C PHE A 47 -14.48 -12.78 24.39
N THR A 48 -14.13 -12.77 25.67
CA THR A 48 -13.73 -13.97 26.40
C THR A 48 -14.61 -14.16 27.62
N CYS A 49 -15.13 -15.37 27.79
CA CYS A 49 -15.85 -15.78 28.99
C CYS A 49 -14.87 -15.94 30.14
N THR A 50 -14.96 -15.07 31.14
CA THR A 50 -14.05 -15.06 32.30
C THR A 50 -14.84 -15.18 33.60
N LYS A 51 -14.19 -15.71 34.64
CA LYS A 51 -14.78 -15.80 35.97
C LYS A 51 -14.74 -14.42 36.63
N SER A 52 -15.89 -13.94 37.08
CA SER A 52 -16.04 -12.72 37.87
C SER A 52 -16.82 -13.07 39.15
N GLY A 53 -16.10 -13.16 40.27
CA GLY A 53 -16.62 -13.73 41.52
C GLY A 53 -17.07 -15.19 41.35
N LYS A 54 -18.32 -15.49 41.71
CA LYS A 54 -18.94 -16.83 41.56
C LYS A 54 -19.63 -17.05 40.19
N LYS A 55 -19.58 -16.08 39.27
CA LYS A 55 -20.27 -16.15 37.95
C LYS A 55 -19.26 -16.16 36.79
N LEU A 56 -19.67 -16.74 35.67
CA LEU A 56 -18.96 -16.65 34.39
C LEU A 56 -19.62 -15.58 33.53
N ILE A 57 -18.85 -14.59 33.05
CA ILE A 57 -19.36 -13.49 32.25
C ILE A 57 -18.48 -13.20 31.02
N TRP A 58 -19.10 -12.71 29.94
CA TRP A 58 -18.38 -12.21 28.78
C TRP A 58 -17.66 -10.90 29.12
N LYS A 59 -16.36 -10.82 28.82
CA LYS A 59 -15.59 -9.58 28.84
C LYS A 59 -15.05 -9.29 27.45
N LYS A 60 -15.11 -8.02 27.02
CA LYS A 60 -14.45 -7.56 25.80
C LYS A 60 -12.94 -7.48 26.08
N VAL A 61 -12.14 -8.07 25.22
CA VAL A 61 -10.68 -8.03 25.31
C VAL A 61 -10.19 -6.79 24.56
N ILE A 62 -9.58 -5.87 25.29
CA ILE A 62 -8.86 -4.72 24.70
C ILE A 62 -7.39 -5.16 24.58
N PRO A 63 -6.75 -5.07 23.40
CA PRO A 63 -5.34 -5.43 23.27
C PRO A 63 -4.48 -4.50 24.14
N ALA A 64 -3.82 -5.05 25.14
CA ALA A 64 -2.80 -4.33 25.90
C ALA A 64 -1.54 -4.19 25.02
N VAL A 65 -1.04 -2.96 24.87
CA VAL A 65 0.27 -2.67 24.27
C VAL A 65 1.34 -3.21 25.21
N VAL A 66 1.99 -4.31 24.83
CA VAL A 66 3.09 -4.89 25.61
C VAL A 66 4.34 -4.06 25.35
N LYS A 67 4.76 -3.25 26.34
CA LYS A 67 6.11 -2.68 26.39
C LYS A 67 7.12 -3.84 26.55
N ALA A 68 8.15 -3.86 25.71
CA ALA A 68 9.23 -4.85 25.79
C ALA A 68 9.98 -4.74 27.13
N VAL A 69 10.19 -5.89 27.77
CA VAL A 69 11.02 -6.05 28.97
C VAL A 69 12.41 -6.55 28.54
N PRO A 70 13.52 -5.97 29.03
CA PRO A 70 14.86 -6.50 28.73
C PRO A 70 15.14 -7.80 29.48
N SER A 71 15.81 -8.72 28.79
CA SER A 71 16.21 -10.06 29.26
C SER A 71 17.17 -10.03 30.47
N PRO A 72 17.07 -10.94 31.46
CA PRO A 72 18.07 -11.08 32.52
C PRO A 72 19.12 -12.16 32.21
N SER A 73 20.37 -11.89 32.60
CA SER A 73 21.47 -12.86 32.74
C SER A 73 21.66 -13.21 34.23
N PRO A 74 22.19 -14.39 34.62
CA PRO A 74 21.87 -15.00 35.91
C PRO A 74 22.83 -14.68 37.07
N THR A 75 22.19 -14.53 38.24
CA THR A 75 22.54 -15.03 39.61
C THR A 75 23.82 -14.54 40.32
N GLN A 76 23.65 -13.85 41.47
CA GLN A 76 23.94 -14.41 42.81
C GLN A 76 23.38 -13.57 43.99
N THR A 77 22.70 -14.32 44.86
CA THR A 77 22.43 -14.29 46.32
C THR A 77 22.89 -13.11 47.21
N MET A 78 21.95 -12.48 47.94
CA MET A 78 21.74 -12.53 49.41
C MET A 78 20.86 -11.37 49.91
N ASP A 79 19.88 -11.71 50.76
CA ASP A 79 18.97 -10.83 51.54
C ASP A 79 19.72 -10.29 52.80
N PRO A 80 19.37 -9.14 53.44
CA PRO A 80 18.09 -8.97 54.14
C PRO A 80 17.43 -7.56 54.19
N ALA A 81 16.13 -7.59 54.50
CA ALA A 81 15.30 -6.65 55.31
C ALA A 81 14.33 -5.68 54.57
N PRO A 82 13.02 -5.68 54.93
CA PRO A 82 12.00 -4.91 54.23
C PRO A 82 11.90 -3.46 54.74
N ILE A 83 12.05 -2.51 53.81
CA ILE A 83 11.67 -1.10 54.01
C ILE A 83 10.22 -0.94 53.51
N ILE A 84 9.33 -0.51 54.40
CA ILE A 84 7.95 -0.15 54.08
C ILE A 84 7.98 1.15 53.27
N VAL A 85 7.65 1.09 51.98
CA VAL A 85 7.44 2.28 51.13
C VAL A 85 5.95 2.46 50.89
N ALA A 86 5.44 3.65 51.20
CA ALA A 86 4.07 4.06 51.01
C ALA A 86 3.67 4.05 49.51
N PRO A 87 2.38 3.83 49.17
CA PRO A 87 1.95 3.78 47.77
C PRO A 87 2.10 5.15 47.11
N SER A 88 2.97 5.22 46.09
CA SER A 88 3.08 6.38 45.21
C SER A 88 1.82 6.50 44.36
N ALA A 89 1.29 7.72 44.23
CA ALA A 89 0.10 8.01 43.45
C ALA A 89 0.29 7.61 41.96
N PRO A 90 -0.80 7.22 41.26
CA PRO A 90 -0.72 6.87 39.85
C PRO A 90 -0.18 8.04 39.03
N PRO A 91 0.73 7.82 38.05
CA PRO A 91 1.17 8.89 37.16
C PRO A 91 -0.05 9.41 36.39
N GLU A 92 -0.25 10.73 36.49
CA GLU A 92 -1.24 11.46 35.72
C GLU A 92 -1.05 11.17 34.22
N PRO A 93 -2.12 10.87 33.47
CA PRO A 93 -2.00 10.56 32.05
C PRO A 93 -1.33 11.72 31.32
N THR A 94 -0.15 11.44 30.75
CA THR A 94 0.59 12.39 29.94
C THR A 94 -0.28 12.77 28.75
N GLN A 95 -0.80 13.99 28.74
CA GLN A 95 -1.52 14.52 27.59
C GLN A 95 -0.52 14.63 26.44
N THR A 96 -0.70 13.81 25.40
CA THR A 96 0.00 13.96 24.13
C THR A 96 -0.30 15.38 23.62
N PRO A 97 0.70 16.24 23.37
CA PRO A 97 0.46 17.62 22.97
C PRO A 97 -0.43 17.68 21.73
N LYS A 98 -1.44 18.54 21.78
CA LYS A 98 -2.25 18.86 20.60
C LYS A 98 -1.31 19.31 19.48
N PRO A 99 -1.53 18.88 18.23
CA PRO A 99 -0.65 19.20 17.11
C PRO A 99 -0.54 20.71 16.93
N SER A 100 0.70 21.19 16.84
CA SER A 100 0.96 22.61 16.63
C SER A 100 0.86 22.92 15.14
N ILE A 101 0.06 23.92 14.78
CA ILE A 101 -0.03 24.47 13.41
C ILE A 101 1.38 24.78 12.83
N PHE A 102 2.34 25.12 13.69
CA PHE A 102 3.73 25.41 13.30
C PHE A 102 4.51 24.18 12.79
N ALA A 103 4.22 22.97 13.31
CA ALA A 103 4.88 21.75 12.84
C ALA A 103 4.46 21.42 11.40
N ASN A 104 3.17 21.59 11.10
CA ASN A 104 2.63 21.33 9.76
C ASN A 104 3.12 22.34 8.71
N GLN A 105 3.26 23.63 9.07
CA GLN A 105 3.86 24.63 8.16
C GLN A 105 5.33 24.35 7.83
N SER A 106 6.09 23.84 8.81
CA SER A 106 7.48 23.45 8.59
C SER A 106 7.56 22.23 7.65
N ALA A 107 6.69 21.24 7.84
CA ALA A 107 6.58 20.08 6.95
C ALA A 107 6.20 20.49 5.51
N LEU A 108 5.21 21.38 5.36
CA LEU A 108 4.80 21.93 4.07
C LEU A 108 5.95 22.66 3.37
N THR A 109 6.67 23.53 4.09
CA THR A 109 7.81 24.28 3.54
C THR A 109 8.89 23.33 3.04
N ARG A 110 9.25 22.31 3.84
CA ARG A 110 10.19 21.27 3.42
C ARG A 110 9.71 20.53 2.17
N PHE A 111 8.44 20.16 2.11
CA PHE A 111 7.88 19.43 0.98
C PHE A 111 7.87 20.27 -0.31
N ILE A 112 7.57 21.58 -0.22
CA ILE A 112 7.69 22.53 -1.32
C ILE A 112 9.14 22.59 -1.82
N SER A 113 10.12 22.70 -0.92
CA SER A 113 11.54 22.72 -1.31
C SER A 113 11.98 21.42 -1.99
N LEU A 114 11.50 20.26 -1.52
CA LEU A 114 11.76 18.98 -2.17
C LEU A 114 11.15 18.93 -3.58
N ALA A 115 9.95 19.48 -3.78
CA ALA A 115 9.31 19.56 -5.09
C ALA A 115 10.06 20.51 -6.04
N GLN A 116 10.52 21.65 -5.54
CA GLN A 116 11.34 22.59 -6.31
C GLN A 116 12.69 21.96 -6.72
N ALA A 117 13.35 21.26 -5.80
CA ALA A 117 14.59 20.55 -6.07
C ALA A 117 14.39 19.43 -7.11
N ALA A 118 13.31 18.65 -7.00
CA ALA A 118 12.96 17.64 -7.99
C ALA A 118 12.78 18.22 -9.40
N ARG A 119 12.09 19.37 -9.53
CA ARG A 119 11.92 20.06 -10.82
C ARG A 119 13.21 20.59 -11.42
N ALA A 120 14.14 21.03 -10.58
CA ALA A 120 15.45 21.50 -11.02
C ALA A 120 16.40 20.35 -11.38
N ASN A 121 16.08 19.11 -10.98
CA ASN A 121 16.94 17.97 -11.19
C ASN A 121 16.79 17.36 -12.59
N ALA A 122 17.79 17.60 -13.45
CA ALA A 122 17.82 17.06 -14.81
C ALA A 122 17.95 15.53 -14.89
N THR A 123 18.31 14.83 -13.81
CA THR A 123 18.40 13.36 -13.80
C THR A 123 17.06 12.68 -13.51
N ASN A 124 16.11 13.40 -12.93
CA ASN A 124 14.79 12.88 -12.60
C ASN A 124 13.91 12.87 -13.85
N LYS A 125 13.95 11.77 -14.59
CA LYS A 125 13.22 11.59 -15.84
C LYS A 125 12.53 10.25 -15.85
N LEU A 126 11.45 10.17 -16.63
CA LEU A 126 10.82 8.89 -16.93
C LEU A 126 11.81 8.00 -17.70
N PRO A 127 11.83 6.69 -17.43
CA PRO A 127 12.61 5.76 -18.22
C PRO A 127 12.14 5.73 -19.68
N ILE A 128 13.07 5.48 -20.59
CA ILE A 128 12.82 5.33 -22.03
C ILE A 128 12.78 3.85 -22.40
N LEU A 129 12.15 3.48 -23.51
CA LEU A 129 12.18 2.08 -23.98
C LEU A 129 13.58 1.76 -24.54
N ASP A 130 14.18 0.65 -24.11
CA ASP A 130 15.34 0.08 -24.80
C ASP A 130 14.91 -0.55 -26.12
N THR A 131 15.42 -0.01 -27.23
CA THR A 131 15.16 -0.52 -28.58
C THR A 131 16.37 -1.27 -29.16
N SER A 132 17.45 -1.42 -28.40
CA SER A 132 18.67 -2.11 -28.86
C SER A 132 18.50 -3.62 -28.95
N GLY A 133 17.60 -4.19 -28.13
CA GLY A 133 17.44 -5.64 -27.98
C GLY A 133 18.57 -6.32 -27.22
N ALA A 134 19.51 -5.57 -26.64
CA ALA A 134 20.63 -6.12 -25.89
C ALA A 134 20.18 -6.74 -24.55
N VAL A 135 19.14 -6.18 -23.93
CA VAL A 135 18.59 -6.69 -22.68
C VAL A 135 17.41 -7.61 -22.93
N THR A 136 17.49 -8.83 -22.40
CA THR A 136 16.48 -9.88 -22.58
C THR A 136 16.07 -10.51 -21.26
N ILE A 137 14.85 -11.06 -21.22
CA ILE A 137 14.32 -11.79 -20.07
C ILE A 137 13.77 -13.11 -20.59
N ASN A 138 14.25 -14.23 -20.05
CA ASN A 138 13.85 -15.57 -20.47
C ASN A 138 13.46 -16.43 -19.26
N GLN A 139 12.44 -17.27 -19.42
CA GLN A 139 12.10 -18.25 -18.39
C GLN A 139 13.17 -19.33 -18.29
N VAL A 140 13.51 -19.73 -17.06
CA VAL A 140 14.43 -20.84 -16.79
C VAL A 140 13.82 -21.83 -15.78
N ALA A 141 14.33 -23.06 -15.74
CA ALA A 141 13.74 -24.15 -14.97
C ALA A 141 13.95 -24.09 -13.43
N GLY A 142 14.80 -23.17 -12.93
CA GLY A 142 14.95 -22.87 -11.50
C GLY A 142 16.25 -23.33 -10.81
N GLN A 143 16.61 -22.56 -9.77
CA GLN A 143 17.60 -22.70 -8.67
C GLN A 143 19.04 -23.23 -8.87
N GLY A 144 19.49 -23.58 -10.08
CA GLY A 144 20.88 -24.00 -10.31
C GLY A 144 21.97 -22.92 -10.18
N LEU A 145 21.65 -21.73 -9.64
CA LEU A 145 22.58 -20.61 -9.58
C LEU A 145 23.49 -20.66 -8.34
N PRO A 146 24.78 -20.32 -8.47
CA PRO A 146 25.77 -20.49 -7.41
C PRO A 146 25.54 -19.60 -6.18
N LEU A 147 24.80 -18.51 -6.30
CA LEU A 147 24.51 -17.59 -5.21
C LEU A 147 23.07 -17.06 -5.31
N PHE A 148 22.33 -17.08 -4.20
CA PHE A 148 20.98 -16.53 -4.12
C PHE A 148 20.88 -15.48 -2.99
N VAL A 149 20.53 -14.25 -3.35
CA VAL A 149 20.33 -13.13 -2.44
C VAL A 149 18.83 -13.00 -2.17
N LYS A 150 18.40 -13.44 -0.97
CA LYS A 150 16.99 -13.42 -0.56
C LYS A 150 16.47 -11.99 -0.43
N ALA A 151 15.21 -11.76 -0.81
CA ALA A 151 14.53 -10.47 -0.67
C ALA A 151 14.52 -9.94 0.78
N SER A 152 14.57 -10.82 1.79
CA SER A 152 14.68 -10.45 3.20
C SER A 152 16.03 -9.85 3.61
N THR A 153 17.01 -9.82 2.70
CA THR A 153 18.35 -9.24 2.93
C THR A 153 18.28 -7.72 2.74
N THR A 154 17.74 -7.00 3.73
CA THR A 154 17.35 -5.59 3.63
C THR A 154 18.50 -4.61 3.39
N ASP A 155 19.76 -5.00 3.63
CA ASP A 155 20.98 -4.25 3.30
C ASP A 155 21.36 -4.35 1.81
N ARG A 156 20.57 -5.08 1.00
CA ARG A 156 20.81 -5.29 -0.44
C ARG A 156 19.75 -4.65 -1.33
N PHE A 157 18.58 -4.36 -0.78
CA PHE A 157 17.40 -3.95 -1.54
C PHE A 157 16.78 -2.69 -0.96
N THR A 158 16.50 -1.73 -1.84
CA THR A 158 15.71 -0.54 -1.52
C THR A 158 14.29 -0.76 -2.02
N PHE A 159 13.32 -0.76 -1.11
CA PHE A 159 11.91 -0.98 -1.46
C PHE A 159 11.18 0.36 -1.66
N LEU A 160 10.40 0.42 -2.74
CA LEU A 160 9.57 1.56 -3.11
C LEU A 160 8.10 1.15 -3.12
N GLY A 161 7.22 2.10 -2.77
CA GLY A 161 5.82 1.89 -2.52
C GLY A 161 5.53 1.53 -1.05
N PRO A 162 4.47 0.75 -0.79
CA PRO A 162 4.03 0.39 0.56
C PRO A 162 5.13 -0.39 1.29
N THR A 163 5.19 -0.26 2.62
CA THR A 163 6.21 -0.90 3.45
C THR A 163 6.11 -2.42 3.32
N PRO A 164 7.10 -3.13 2.74
CA PRO A 164 7.14 -4.59 2.71
C PRO A 164 6.93 -5.16 4.11
N LEU A 165 5.96 -6.04 4.25
CA LEU A 165 5.88 -6.92 5.41
C LEU A 165 6.39 -8.29 4.96
N VAL A 166 7.08 -8.98 5.86
CA VAL A 166 7.36 -10.39 5.64
C VAL A 166 6.04 -11.11 5.80
N GLU A 167 5.65 -11.90 4.80
CA GLU A 167 4.46 -12.72 4.87
C GLU A 167 4.51 -13.54 6.17
N THR A 168 3.43 -13.48 6.95
CA THR A 168 3.37 -14.14 8.26
C THR A 168 3.14 -15.64 8.14
N ASP A 169 2.91 -16.14 6.91
CA ASP A 169 2.93 -17.55 6.60
C ASP A 169 4.39 -18.02 6.49
N PRO A 170 4.88 -18.88 7.41
CA PRO A 170 6.25 -19.38 7.36
C PRO A 170 6.58 -20.19 6.10
N THR A 171 5.58 -20.61 5.31
CA THR A 171 5.79 -21.33 4.05
C THR A 171 5.99 -20.43 2.84
N ARG A 172 5.71 -19.12 2.95
CA ARG A 172 5.89 -18.16 1.85
C ARG A 172 6.97 -17.15 2.25
N THR A 173 8.22 -17.42 1.84
CA THR A 173 9.38 -16.58 2.20
C THR A 173 9.65 -15.46 1.19
N GLY A 174 8.60 -14.76 0.74
CA GLY A 174 8.69 -13.65 -0.21
C GLY A 174 8.46 -12.28 0.45
N ALA A 175 8.93 -11.21 -0.19
CA ALA A 175 8.49 -9.86 0.12
C ALA A 175 7.09 -9.66 -0.49
N VAL A 176 6.07 -9.62 0.36
CA VAL A 176 4.71 -9.21 0.02
C VAL A 176 4.20 -8.35 1.16
N SER A 177 4.21 -7.02 0.99
CA SER A 177 3.40 -6.16 1.85
C SER A 177 1.94 -6.41 1.49
N GLN A 178 1.05 -6.74 2.42
CA GLN A 178 0.16 -5.73 2.98
C GLN A 178 -0.81 -6.41 3.95
N ILE A 179 -0.30 -7.04 5.00
CA ILE A 179 -1.12 -7.72 6.01
C ILE A 179 -0.87 -7.09 7.37
N THR A 180 -1.90 -6.52 8.01
CA THR A 180 -1.83 -5.99 9.37
C THR A 180 -1.35 -7.06 10.36
N LYS A 181 -0.89 -6.62 11.55
CA LYS A 181 -0.47 -7.51 12.65
C LYS A 181 -1.54 -8.55 13.05
N ASP A 182 -2.81 -8.33 12.71
CA ASP A 182 -3.92 -9.27 12.96
C ASP A 182 -4.36 -10.07 11.72
N HIS A 183 -3.48 -10.23 10.74
CA HIS A 183 -3.71 -11.00 9.51
C HIS A 183 -4.83 -10.45 8.61
N ARG A 184 -5.14 -9.15 8.69
CA ARG A 184 -6.07 -8.52 7.74
C ARG A 184 -5.27 -7.91 6.61
N MET A 185 -5.73 -8.09 5.38
CA MET A 185 -5.16 -7.34 4.28
C MET A 185 -5.38 -5.85 4.54
N VAL A 186 -4.33 -5.06 4.38
CA VAL A 186 -4.34 -3.61 4.51
C VAL A 186 -5.24 -3.02 3.42
N TYR A 187 -5.38 -3.69 2.27
CA TYR A 187 -6.35 -3.36 1.24
C TYR A 187 -7.25 -4.58 1.01
N GLN A 188 -8.56 -4.40 1.10
CA GLN A 188 -9.50 -5.51 1.18
C GLN A 188 -9.65 -6.28 -0.15
N ALA A 189 -9.43 -5.62 -1.28
CA ALA A 189 -9.35 -6.29 -2.57
C ALA A 189 -7.90 -6.71 -2.83
N ARG A 190 -7.72 -8.01 -3.08
CA ARG A 190 -6.42 -8.60 -3.46
C ARG A 190 -5.81 -7.93 -4.70
N ASP A 191 -6.64 -7.30 -5.52
CA ASP A 191 -6.26 -6.66 -6.78
C ASP A 191 -6.05 -5.13 -6.65
N ASP A 192 -6.39 -4.52 -5.49
CA ASP A 192 -6.25 -3.07 -5.25
C ASP A 192 -5.04 -2.74 -4.36
N LEU A 193 -4.09 -3.67 -4.21
CA LEU A 193 -2.84 -3.40 -3.51
C LEU A 193 -2.02 -2.40 -4.37
N PRO A 194 -1.43 -1.35 -3.79
CA PRO A 194 -0.56 -0.47 -4.54
C PRO A 194 0.55 -1.24 -5.24
N PRO A 195 0.92 -0.86 -6.48
CA PRO A 195 2.13 -1.36 -7.10
C PRO A 195 3.34 -0.97 -6.23
N TRP A 196 4.38 -1.79 -6.30
CA TRP A 196 5.57 -1.65 -5.48
C TRP A 196 6.81 -2.05 -6.29
N ALA A 197 8.00 -1.69 -5.83
CA ALA A 197 9.23 -1.99 -6.56
C ALA A 197 10.39 -2.29 -5.62
N VAL A 198 11.38 -2.99 -6.15
CA VAL A 198 12.70 -3.17 -5.50
C VAL A 198 13.78 -2.56 -6.38
N ALA A 199 14.70 -1.82 -5.77
CA ALA A 199 15.82 -1.19 -6.44
C ALA A 199 17.14 -1.59 -5.79
N PHE A 200 18.16 -1.82 -6.61
CA PHE A 200 19.49 -2.24 -6.19
C PHE A 200 20.52 -1.92 -7.26
N THR A 201 21.80 -1.97 -6.91
CA THR A 201 22.89 -1.98 -7.87
C THR A 201 23.42 -3.40 -7.97
N ILE A 202 23.60 -3.90 -9.19
CA ILE A 202 24.33 -5.14 -9.48
C ILE A 202 25.66 -4.79 -10.13
N SER A 203 26.74 -5.35 -9.63
CA SER A 203 28.06 -5.32 -10.28
C SER A 203 28.45 -6.76 -10.58
N THR A 204 28.61 -7.09 -11.86
CA THR A 204 28.77 -8.46 -12.35
C THR A 204 29.91 -8.60 -13.36
N THR A 205 30.55 -9.75 -13.34
CA THR A 205 31.62 -10.14 -14.28
C THR A 205 31.15 -11.12 -15.35
N ASP A 206 29.91 -11.62 -15.24
CA ASP A 206 29.28 -12.47 -16.24
C ASP A 206 29.29 -11.75 -17.59
N SER A 207 29.71 -12.44 -18.64
CA SER A 207 29.91 -11.85 -19.97
C SER A 207 28.64 -11.26 -20.57
N LEU A 208 27.46 -11.67 -20.08
CA LEU A 208 26.16 -11.17 -20.47
C LEU A 208 25.45 -10.41 -19.33
N GLY A 209 26.11 -10.24 -18.19
CA GLY A 209 25.56 -9.62 -17.00
C GLY A 209 24.30 -10.32 -16.47
N ARG A 210 24.31 -11.66 -16.47
CA ARG A 210 23.12 -12.45 -16.12
C ARG A 210 22.80 -12.47 -14.63
N PHE A 211 21.51 -12.45 -14.33
CA PHE A 211 20.95 -12.77 -13.01
C PHE A 211 19.53 -13.33 -13.18
N VAL A 212 19.02 -14.05 -12.18
CA VAL A 212 17.66 -14.59 -12.18
C VAL A 212 16.82 -13.89 -11.14
N VAL A 213 15.64 -13.44 -11.53
CA VAL A 213 14.61 -12.95 -10.62
C VAL A 213 13.68 -14.11 -10.26
N GLU A 214 13.47 -14.35 -8.96
CA GLU A 214 12.50 -15.33 -8.49
C GLU A 214 11.22 -14.62 -8.02
N THR A 215 10.10 -14.94 -8.65
CA THR A 215 8.78 -14.37 -8.34
C THR A 215 7.71 -15.45 -8.21
N SER A 216 6.56 -15.11 -7.63
CA SER A 216 5.32 -15.89 -7.76
C SER A 216 4.12 -14.96 -7.76
N GLY A 217 2.99 -15.45 -8.27
CA GLY A 217 1.71 -14.76 -8.16
C GLY A 217 0.93 -15.21 -6.93
N MET A 218 0.07 -14.35 -6.39
CA MET A 218 -0.82 -14.72 -5.29
C MET A 218 -2.03 -15.52 -5.80
N ASN A 219 -2.15 -16.77 -5.37
CA ASN A 219 -3.30 -17.60 -5.70
C ASN A 219 -4.62 -17.05 -5.10
N GLY A 220 -5.67 -17.14 -5.90
CA GLY A 220 -6.97 -16.54 -5.62
C GLY A 220 -6.99 -15.01 -5.71
N SER A 221 -6.01 -14.42 -6.40
CA SER A 221 -6.16 -13.12 -7.06
C SER A 221 -7.32 -13.18 -8.06
N ARG A 222 -8.04 -12.07 -8.31
CA ARG A 222 -9.04 -12.05 -9.41
C ARG A 222 -8.36 -11.86 -10.76
N LEU A 223 -7.14 -11.34 -10.76
CA LEU A 223 -6.31 -11.25 -11.95
C LEU A 223 -5.76 -12.65 -12.29
N PRO A 224 -5.91 -13.13 -13.54
CA PRO A 224 -5.40 -14.44 -13.94
C PRO A 224 -3.87 -14.51 -13.96
N GLN A 225 -3.22 -13.34 -13.99
CA GLN A 225 -1.79 -13.19 -14.12
C GLN A 225 -1.29 -12.05 -13.23
N TYR A 226 -0.03 -12.12 -12.83
CA TYR A 226 0.72 -11.00 -12.30
C TYR A 226 1.75 -10.56 -13.32
N SER A 227 2.15 -9.30 -13.28
CA SER A 227 3.27 -8.81 -14.07
C SER A 227 4.37 -8.13 -13.24
N TRP A 228 5.55 -8.11 -13.82
CA TRP A 228 6.68 -7.32 -13.33
C TRP A 228 7.52 -6.78 -14.49
N ARG A 229 8.14 -5.61 -14.30
CA ARG A 229 8.89 -4.89 -15.33
C ARG A 229 10.31 -4.59 -14.88
N LEU A 230 11.28 -4.91 -15.75
CA LEU A 230 12.68 -4.53 -15.56
C LEU A 230 12.92 -3.09 -16.01
N VAL A 231 13.47 -2.30 -15.11
CA VAL A 231 14.05 -0.98 -15.42
C VAL A 231 15.51 -0.98 -15.01
N TYR A 232 16.39 -0.49 -15.87
CA TYR A 232 17.83 -0.51 -15.60
C TYR A 232 18.53 0.72 -16.17
N LYS A 233 19.75 0.97 -15.70
CA LYS A 233 20.69 1.89 -16.35
C LYS A 233 22.12 1.50 -16.05
N THR A 234 23.02 1.93 -16.93
CA THR A 234 24.45 1.99 -16.65
C THR A 234 24.76 3.20 -15.75
N SER A 235 26.01 3.36 -15.32
CA SER A 235 26.43 4.47 -14.46
C SER A 235 26.19 5.86 -15.08
N THR A 236 26.26 5.98 -16.41
CA THR A 236 26.11 7.26 -17.14
C THR A 236 24.86 7.33 -18.02
N GLY A 237 24.16 6.21 -18.21
CA GLY A 237 22.99 6.13 -19.09
C GLY A 237 21.68 6.61 -18.45
N PRO A 238 20.66 6.89 -19.27
CA PRO A 238 19.30 7.09 -18.77
C PRO A 238 18.74 5.79 -18.19
N TRP A 239 17.71 5.90 -17.37
CA TRP A 239 16.87 4.75 -17.04
C TRP A 239 16.14 4.25 -18.27
N MET A 240 16.11 2.93 -18.45
CA MET A 240 15.50 2.26 -19.59
C MET A 240 14.60 1.12 -19.14
N TYR A 241 13.45 0.97 -19.80
CA TYR A 241 12.60 -0.20 -19.73
C TYR A 241 13.10 -1.26 -20.71
N GLN A 242 13.18 -2.52 -20.29
CA GLN A 242 13.36 -3.63 -21.23
C GLN A 242 12.12 -3.83 -22.11
N SER A 243 10.93 -3.66 -21.53
CA SER A 243 9.65 -3.68 -22.24
C SER A 243 8.66 -2.75 -21.54
N ILE A 244 7.70 -2.17 -22.29
CA ILE A 244 6.70 -1.27 -21.69
C ILE A 244 5.74 -2.07 -20.79
N ALA A 245 5.22 -3.21 -21.27
CA ALA A 245 4.24 -4.02 -20.55
C ALA A 245 4.84 -4.89 -19.44
N GLY A 246 6.16 -5.08 -19.42
CA GLY A 246 6.81 -6.04 -18.54
C GLY A 246 6.60 -7.50 -18.97
N LEU A 247 6.88 -8.41 -18.05
CA LEU A 247 6.72 -9.84 -18.18
C LEU A 247 5.52 -10.30 -17.35
N SER A 248 4.64 -11.12 -17.94
CA SER A 248 3.45 -11.65 -17.28
C SER A 248 3.59 -13.14 -16.97
N ARG A 249 3.07 -13.56 -15.81
CA ARG A 249 3.09 -14.95 -15.32
C ARG A 249 1.75 -15.31 -14.66
N PRO A 250 1.36 -16.60 -14.63
CA PRO A 250 0.12 -17.01 -13.97
C PRO A 250 0.09 -16.71 -12.47
N ASN A 251 -1.08 -16.37 -11.93
CA ASN A 251 -1.30 -16.28 -10.47
C ASN A 251 -1.56 -17.68 -9.88
N ASP A 252 -0.50 -18.47 -9.64
CA ASP A 252 -0.60 -19.89 -9.29
C ASP A 252 0.18 -20.31 -8.03
N ASP A 253 0.69 -19.35 -7.24
CA ASP A 253 1.67 -19.57 -6.14
C ASP A 253 2.97 -20.29 -6.57
N ALA A 254 3.13 -20.66 -7.84
CA ALA A 254 4.33 -21.34 -8.31
C ALA A 254 5.48 -20.35 -8.41
N HIS A 255 6.67 -20.83 -8.09
CA HIS A 255 7.89 -20.04 -8.24
C HIS A 255 8.28 -20.00 -9.72
N HIS A 256 8.37 -18.79 -10.26
CA HIS A 256 8.82 -18.50 -11.60
C HIS A 256 10.22 -17.90 -11.54
N PHE A 257 11.10 -18.42 -12.39
CA PHE A 257 12.50 -18.00 -12.48
C PHE A 257 12.75 -17.36 -13.84
N ASP A 258 13.06 -16.08 -13.81
CA ASP A 258 13.25 -15.28 -15.00
C ASP A 258 14.71 -14.81 -15.07
N GLU A 259 15.49 -15.38 -16.00
CA GLU A 259 16.85 -14.95 -16.28
C GLU A 259 16.83 -13.65 -17.06
N VAL A 260 17.40 -12.60 -16.46
CA VAL A 260 17.73 -11.33 -17.09
C VAL A 260 19.14 -11.41 -17.64
N SER A 261 19.33 -11.07 -18.91
CA SER A 261 20.63 -10.83 -19.52
C SER A 261 20.76 -9.35 -19.84
N LEU A 262 21.74 -8.67 -19.24
CA LEU A 262 22.02 -7.24 -19.45
C LEU A 262 22.86 -6.96 -20.71
N GLY A 263 23.33 -8.02 -21.38
CA GLY A 263 24.07 -7.96 -22.64
C GLY A 263 25.58 -7.69 -22.50
N ALA A 264 26.05 -7.36 -21.31
CA ALA A 264 27.47 -7.13 -21.02
C ALA A 264 27.76 -7.22 -19.50
N PRO A 265 29.02 -7.50 -19.10
CA PRO A 265 29.45 -7.32 -17.71
C PRO A 265 29.46 -5.84 -17.33
N GLY A 266 29.44 -5.53 -16.03
CA GLY A 266 29.54 -4.17 -15.54
C GLY A 266 28.72 -3.89 -14.30
N SER A 267 28.52 -2.59 -14.02
CA SER A 267 27.71 -2.12 -12.91
C SER A 267 26.44 -1.46 -13.43
N PHE A 268 25.29 -1.90 -12.93
CA PHE A 268 23.97 -1.48 -13.36
C PHE A 268 23.12 -1.12 -12.16
N SER A 269 22.42 0.01 -12.24
CA SER A 269 21.31 0.28 -11.32
C SER A 269 20.07 -0.40 -11.87
N ILE A 270 19.41 -1.21 -11.05
CA ILE A 270 18.23 -1.99 -11.40
C ILE A 270 17.05 -1.52 -10.54
N ARG A 271 15.86 -1.48 -11.15
CA ARG A 271 14.58 -1.44 -10.46
C ARG A 271 13.68 -2.51 -11.09
N LEU A 272 13.15 -3.40 -10.26
CA LEU A 272 12.10 -4.33 -10.65
C LEU A 272 10.78 -3.73 -10.14
N GLU A 273 9.91 -3.39 -11.08
CA GLU A 273 8.60 -2.80 -10.84
C GLU A 273 7.55 -3.91 -10.83
N PHE A 274 6.81 -4.04 -9.74
CA PHE A 274 5.84 -5.11 -9.53
C PHE A 274 4.42 -4.59 -9.49
N GLU A 275 3.49 -5.40 -9.99
CA GLU A 275 2.08 -5.28 -9.68
C GLU A 275 1.76 -5.70 -8.24
N ALA A 276 0.55 -5.32 -7.81
CA ALA A 276 -0.11 -5.68 -6.57
C ALA A 276 0.09 -7.15 -6.14
N THR A 277 -0.02 -8.07 -7.11
CA THR A 277 -0.19 -9.50 -6.86
C THR A 277 1.11 -10.30 -6.88
N THR A 278 2.24 -9.61 -7.11
CA THR A 278 3.55 -10.25 -7.26
C THR A 278 4.25 -10.42 -5.92
N SER A 279 4.77 -11.62 -5.69
CA SER A 279 5.73 -11.94 -4.62
C SER A 279 7.13 -11.97 -5.21
N PHE A 280 8.10 -11.39 -4.50
CA PHE A 280 9.53 -11.42 -4.86
C PHE A 280 10.32 -12.16 -3.80
N TYR A 281 11.04 -13.20 -4.20
CA TYR A 281 11.82 -14.05 -3.28
C TYR A 281 13.29 -13.66 -3.21
N GLY A 282 13.81 -13.01 -4.25
CA GLY A 282 15.19 -12.59 -4.32
C GLY A 282 15.77 -12.70 -5.72
N ILE A 283 17.09 -12.66 -5.76
CA ILE A 283 17.87 -12.69 -7.01
C ILE A 283 18.93 -13.76 -6.92
N GLY A 284 18.98 -14.64 -7.91
CA GLY A 284 20.09 -15.52 -8.15
C GLY A 284 21.15 -14.86 -9.02
N LEU A 285 22.42 -14.99 -8.66
CA LEU A 285 23.56 -14.47 -9.41
C LEU A 285 24.24 -15.61 -10.18
N SER A 286 24.56 -15.39 -11.46
CA SER A 286 25.17 -16.41 -12.31
C SER A 286 26.65 -16.67 -12.00
N ASP A 287 27.33 -15.72 -11.35
CA ASP A 287 28.70 -15.85 -10.91
C ASP A 287 28.83 -15.50 -9.40
N VAL A 288 29.88 -16.03 -8.75
CA VAL A 288 30.15 -15.81 -7.31
C VAL A 288 30.86 -14.50 -7.01
N THR A 289 31.33 -13.81 -8.04
CA THR A 289 32.06 -12.53 -7.97
C THR A 289 31.11 -11.33 -8.06
N SER A 290 29.88 -11.56 -8.50
CA SER A 290 28.82 -10.57 -8.60
C SER A 290 28.40 -10.11 -7.22
N THR A 291 28.09 -8.83 -7.12
CA THR A 291 27.63 -8.24 -5.87
C THR A 291 26.36 -7.45 -6.11
N ILE A 292 25.49 -7.48 -5.09
CA ILE A 292 24.32 -6.62 -5.00
C ILE A 292 24.53 -5.66 -3.82
N SER A 293 24.17 -4.40 -4.02
CA SER A 293 24.10 -3.39 -2.96
C SER A 293 22.83 -2.57 -3.10
N THR A 294 22.36 -2.01 -1.98
CA THR A 294 21.22 -1.08 -2.00
C THR A 294 21.52 0.09 -2.92
N LEU A 295 20.54 0.47 -3.74
CA LEU A 295 20.57 1.76 -4.40
C LEU A 295 20.32 2.82 -3.32
N THR A 296 21.31 3.67 -3.03
CA THR A 296 21.21 4.71 -2.00
C THR A 296 19.96 5.56 -2.22
N SER A 297 18.94 5.36 -1.39
CA SER A 297 17.84 6.31 -1.32
C SER A 297 18.35 7.50 -0.52
N ASN A 298 18.46 8.67 -1.15
CA ASN A 298 18.42 9.91 -0.39
C ASN A 298 17.19 9.89 0.54
N ALA A 299 17.16 10.75 1.56
CA ALA A 299 16.02 10.89 2.48
C ALA A 299 14.76 11.40 1.74
N SER A 300 14.17 10.53 0.92
CA SER A 300 13.04 10.77 0.05
C SER A 300 11.77 10.67 0.87
N PRO A 301 10.85 11.63 0.75
CA PRO A 301 9.58 11.57 1.46
C PRO A 301 8.77 10.36 0.99
N ARG A 302 8.06 9.75 1.93
CA ARG A 302 7.00 8.78 1.69
C ARG A 302 5.69 9.52 1.47
N VAL A 303 5.20 9.51 0.23
CA VAL A 303 4.01 10.23 -0.19
C VAL A 303 2.92 9.21 -0.50
N ALA A 304 1.90 9.11 0.33
CA ALA A 304 0.73 8.30 0.04
C ALA A 304 -0.31 9.14 -0.70
N ILE A 305 -0.76 8.65 -1.86
CA ILE A 305 -1.80 9.31 -2.65
C ILE A 305 -3.03 8.43 -2.57
N LEU A 306 -4.07 8.90 -1.88
CA LEU A 306 -5.36 8.23 -1.79
C LEU A 306 -6.24 8.71 -2.94
N GLY A 307 -6.83 7.78 -3.67
CA GLY A 307 -7.73 8.15 -4.74
C GLY A 307 -8.52 6.99 -5.34
N ASP A 308 -8.86 7.14 -6.61
CA ASP A 308 -9.77 6.27 -7.33
C ASP A 308 -9.09 5.52 -8.49
N SER A 309 -9.79 5.31 -9.61
CA SER A 309 -9.28 4.69 -10.84
C SER A 309 -8.21 5.53 -11.55
N TRP A 310 -7.97 6.77 -11.15
CA TRP A 310 -6.84 7.56 -11.65
C TRP A 310 -5.55 7.25 -10.88
N VAL A 311 -5.69 6.92 -9.60
CA VAL A 311 -4.57 6.52 -8.73
C VAL A 311 -4.28 5.03 -8.87
N SER A 312 -5.31 4.20 -8.98
CA SER A 312 -5.19 2.80 -9.40
C SER A 312 -5.58 2.74 -10.87
N PRO A 313 -4.64 3.00 -11.78
CA PRO A 313 -4.95 3.40 -13.15
C PRO A 313 -5.82 2.36 -13.87
N GLU A 314 -7.02 2.76 -14.28
CA GLU A 314 -7.72 2.11 -15.39
C GLU A 314 -7.21 2.73 -16.70
N PHE A 315 -6.29 2.03 -17.40
CA PHE A 315 -5.82 2.48 -18.70
C PHE A 315 -6.81 2.08 -19.80
N ASN A 316 -7.37 3.07 -20.48
CA ASN A 316 -8.29 2.86 -21.61
C ASN A 316 -7.60 2.90 -22.98
N GLU A 317 -6.27 2.97 -23.01
CA GLU A 317 -5.51 2.89 -24.26
C GLU A 317 -5.26 1.44 -24.69
N THR A 318 -5.15 1.22 -26.00
CA THR A 318 -4.89 -0.11 -26.58
C THR A 318 -3.42 -0.49 -26.62
N GLY A 319 -2.54 0.39 -26.14
CA GLY A 319 -1.09 0.22 -26.15
C GLY A 319 -0.59 -0.65 -24.99
N PRO A 320 0.67 -1.13 -25.04
CA PRO A 320 1.27 -1.76 -23.88
C PRO A 320 1.36 -0.72 -22.74
N VAL A 321 0.91 -1.12 -21.57
CA VAL A 321 0.96 -0.32 -20.34
C VAL A 321 1.38 -1.22 -19.19
N HIS A 322 1.96 -0.61 -18.16
CA HIS A 322 2.19 -1.23 -16.87
C HIS A 322 1.60 -0.33 -15.79
N VAL A 323 1.21 -0.88 -14.64
CA VAL A 323 0.65 -0.10 -13.52
C VAL A 323 1.55 1.04 -13.05
N TRP A 324 2.87 0.92 -13.23
CA TRP A 324 3.85 1.97 -12.92
C TRP A 324 3.89 3.13 -13.93
N ASP A 325 3.20 3.00 -15.07
CA ASP A 325 3.00 4.11 -16.00
C ASP A 325 1.92 5.09 -15.51
N ALA A 326 1.23 4.79 -14.40
CA ALA A 326 0.28 5.71 -13.76
C ALA A 326 0.98 6.99 -13.32
N PHE A 327 0.21 8.05 -13.09
CA PHE A 327 0.80 9.31 -12.67
C PHE A 327 1.56 9.20 -11.34
N THR A 328 1.21 8.27 -10.45
CA THR A 328 1.92 8.03 -9.19
C THR A 328 3.29 7.37 -9.40
N GLY A 329 3.38 6.41 -10.32
CA GLY A 329 4.65 5.81 -10.75
C GLY A 329 5.51 6.80 -11.52
N ALA A 330 4.91 7.59 -12.41
CA ALA A 330 5.58 8.70 -13.08
C ALA A 330 6.10 9.74 -12.08
N LEU A 331 5.30 10.08 -11.05
CA LEU A 331 5.70 11.00 -9.98
C LEU A 331 6.90 10.46 -9.21
N THR A 332 6.94 9.16 -8.90
CA THR A 332 8.10 8.48 -8.30
C THR A 332 9.37 8.73 -9.12
N TRP A 333 9.30 8.59 -10.44
CA TRP A 333 10.44 8.78 -11.33
C TRP A 333 10.91 10.23 -11.44
N ILE A 334 9.99 11.19 -11.59
CA ILE A 334 10.34 12.61 -11.77
C ILE A 334 10.68 13.32 -10.44
N THR A 335 10.45 12.68 -9.31
CA THR A 335 10.77 13.25 -7.99
C THR A 335 11.86 12.50 -7.24
N GLY A 336 12.01 11.20 -7.49
CA GLY A 336 12.80 10.31 -6.63
C GLY A 336 12.15 10.04 -5.27
N TRP A 337 10.87 10.45 -5.07
CA TRP A 337 10.12 10.18 -3.85
C TRP A 337 9.66 8.73 -3.78
N ASN A 338 9.34 8.26 -2.58
CA ASN A 338 8.63 6.99 -2.44
C ASN A 338 7.12 7.28 -2.48
N VAL A 339 6.50 7.13 -3.66
CA VAL A 339 5.06 7.35 -3.83
C VAL A 339 4.29 6.03 -3.65
N ILE A 340 3.30 6.05 -2.76
CA ILE A 340 2.40 4.92 -2.49
C ILE A 340 1.07 5.21 -3.20
N SER A 341 0.73 4.38 -4.19
CA SER A 341 -0.49 4.55 -4.98
C SER A 341 -1.69 3.87 -4.32
N ALA A 342 -2.41 4.57 -3.44
CA ALA A 342 -3.54 4.01 -2.70
C ALA A 342 -4.88 4.28 -3.43
N GLY A 343 -4.98 3.89 -4.69
CA GLY A 343 -6.20 4.04 -5.49
C GLY A 343 -7.14 2.84 -5.38
N VAL A 344 -8.45 3.06 -5.50
CA VAL A 344 -9.44 1.99 -5.74
C VAL A 344 -10.47 2.47 -6.76
N ALA A 345 -10.68 1.73 -7.84
CA ALA A 345 -11.58 2.15 -8.92
C ALA A 345 -13.00 2.51 -8.44
N GLY A 346 -13.52 3.64 -8.94
CA GLY A 346 -14.86 4.14 -8.63
C GLY A 346 -15.04 4.71 -7.22
N GLN A 347 -14.00 4.75 -6.39
CA GLN A 347 -14.08 5.23 -5.01
C GLN A 347 -14.17 6.76 -4.92
N GLY A 348 -14.76 7.25 -3.84
CA GLY A 348 -14.79 8.66 -3.46
C GLY A 348 -14.79 8.91 -1.97
N TYR A 349 -15.06 10.15 -1.59
CA TYR A 349 -15.25 10.52 -0.19
C TYR A 349 -16.51 9.85 0.37
N LEU A 350 -17.61 9.90 -0.40
CA LEU A 350 -18.91 9.36 -0.04
C LEU A 350 -19.30 8.15 -0.88
N GLN A 351 -18.75 8.04 -2.08
CA GLN A 351 -19.02 6.97 -3.03
C GLN A 351 -18.17 5.74 -2.70
N PRO A 352 -18.80 4.59 -2.42
CA PRO A 352 -18.08 3.34 -2.25
C PRO A 352 -17.35 2.92 -3.52
N ALA A 353 -16.22 2.25 -3.34
CA ALA A 353 -15.47 1.57 -4.39
C ALA A 353 -16.36 0.68 -5.28
N ARG A 354 -16.00 0.55 -6.55
CA ARG A 354 -16.72 -0.30 -7.51
C ARG A 354 -16.71 -1.76 -7.03
N GLY A 355 -17.88 -2.30 -6.73
CA GLY A 355 -18.02 -3.68 -6.23
C GLY A 355 -17.62 -3.86 -4.76
N GLY A 356 -17.46 -2.77 -4.02
CA GLY A 356 -17.17 -2.76 -2.58
C GLY A 356 -18.14 -1.87 -1.79
N THR A 357 -17.88 -1.75 -0.49
CA THR A 357 -18.67 -0.92 0.44
C THR A 357 -17.88 0.23 1.05
N GLU A 358 -16.61 0.38 0.65
CA GLU A 358 -15.66 1.24 1.35
C GLU A 358 -15.48 2.57 0.64
N THR A 359 -15.43 3.67 1.40
CA THR A 359 -15.06 5.00 0.92
C THR A 359 -13.63 5.36 1.39
N TYR A 360 -13.15 6.56 1.06
CA TYR A 360 -11.84 7.03 1.49
C TYR A 360 -11.63 6.92 3.01
N LYS A 361 -12.60 7.31 3.83
CA LYS A 361 -12.47 7.25 5.30
C LYS A 361 -12.16 5.86 5.84
N ASP A 362 -12.73 4.81 5.23
CA ASP A 362 -12.55 3.42 5.69
C ASP A 362 -11.11 2.96 5.49
N ARG A 363 -10.41 3.59 4.56
CA ARG A 363 -9.04 3.30 4.16
C ARG A 363 -8.00 4.19 4.83
N VAL A 364 -8.38 5.35 5.36
CA VAL A 364 -7.41 6.26 6.01
C VAL A 364 -6.65 5.57 7.14
N VAL A 365 -7.37 5.01 8.11
CA VAL A 365 -6.76 4.41 9.31
C VAL A 365 -6.25 3.00 9.04
N ARG A 366 -6.93 2.25 8.15
CA ARG A 366 -6.56 0.88 7.82
C ARG A 366 -5.38 0.82 6.84
N ASP A 367 -5.40 1.64 5.81
CA ASP A 367 -4.51 1.51 4.65
C ASP A 367 -3.34 2.47 4.73
N LEU A 368 -3.61 3.75 5.03
CA LEU A 368 -2.61 4.82 4.88
C LEU A 368 -1.76 5.00 6.13
N VAL A 369 -2.37 5.15 7.30
CA VAL A 369 -1.66 5.41 8.56
C VAL A 369 -0.62 4.33 8.87
N PRO A 370 -0.89 3.02 8.68
CA PRO A 370 0.12 1.98 8.91
C PRO A 370 1.31 2.01 7.96
N GLN A 371 1.21 2.70 6.81
CA GLN A 371 2.33 2.90 5.90
C GLN A 371 3.31 3.96 6.38
N ASN A 372 2.97 4.69 7.45
CA ASN A 372 3.76 5.77 8.03
C ASN A 372 4.27 6.77 6.96
N PRO A 373 3.36 7.38 6.17
CA PRO A 373 3.76 8.36 5.17
C PRO A 373 4.16 9.69 5.83
N ASP A 374 5.07 10.43 5.20
CA ASP A 374 5.37 11.82 5.57
C ASP A 374 4.26 12.76 5.07
N VAL A 375 3.65 12.41 3.94
CA VAL A 375 2.61 13.21 3.26
C VAL A 375 1.47 12.30 2.82
N ILE A 376 0.23 12.71 3.10
CA ILE A 376 -0.97 12.15 2.46
C ILE A 376 -1.52 13.19 1.50
N ILE A 377 -1.73 12.79 0.25
CA ILE A 377 -2.44 13.57 -0.75
C ILE A 377 -3.78 12.89 -1.05
N PHE A 378 -4.87 13.57 -0.75
CA PHE A 378 -6.20 13.15 -1.18
C PHE A 378 -6.44 13.65 -2.60
N THR A 379 -6.66 12.75 -3.56
CA THR A 379 -7.24 13.19 -4.82
C THR A 379 -8.69 13.59 -4.58
N GLY A 380 -9.22 14.52 -5.37
CA GLY A 380 -10.66 14.69 -5.41
C GLY A 380 -11.36 13.40 -5.84
N SER A 381 -12.68 13.35 -5.73
CA SER A 381 -13.44 12.22 -6.25
C SER A 381 -14.30 12.67 -7.43
N PRO A 382 -13.92 12.34 -8.67
CA PRO A 382 -14.83 12.46 -9.79
C PRO A 382 -16.02 11.50 -9.65
N ASN A 383 -15.97 10.45 -8.80
CA ASN A 383 -17.03 9.45 -8.69
C ASN A 383 -18.19 9.86 -7.78
N ASP A 384 -17.97 10.76 -6.82
CA ASP A 384 -19.01 11.18 -5.87
C ASP A 384 -20.26 11.81 -6.56
N PRO A 385 -20.12 12.67 -7.58
CA PRO A 385 -21.30 13.23 -8.28
C PRO A 385 -22.02 12.24 -9.20
N TRP A 386 -21.32 11.24 -9.75
CA TRP A 386 -21.85 10.34 -10.78
C TRP A 386 -22.27 8.97 -10.25
N GLY A 387 -21.86 8.62 -9.04
CA GLY A 387 -22.19 7.35 -8.41
C GLY A 387 -23.68 7.23 -8.05
N PRO A 388 -24.13 6.04 -7.59
CA PRO A 388 -25.51 5.79 -7.20
C PRO A 388 -26.05 6.79 -6.16
N GLY A 389 -25.18 7.36 -5.33
CA GLY A 389 -25.54 8.35 -4.32
C GLY A 389 -25.80 9.77 -4.85
N LYS A 390 -25.22 10.15 -6.00
CA LYS A 390 -25.29 11.50 -6.60
C LYS A 390 -25.13 12.62 -5.57
N PHE A 391 -24.00 12.62 -4.87
CA PHE A 391 -23.77 13.54 -3.76
C PHE A 391 -23.56 14.98 -4.25
N THR A 392 -24.03 15.95 -3.46
CA THR A 392 -23.82 17.38 -3.79
C THR A 392 -22.40 17.80 -3.47
N ASP A 393 -21.93 18.87 -4.12
CA ASP A 393 -20.59 19.42 -3.88
C ASP A 393 -20.36 19.82 -2.41
N GLU A 394 -21.40 20.29 -1.70
CA GLU A 394 -21.33 20.60 -0.28
C GLU A 394 -21.14 19.35 0.58
N GLN A 395 -21.85 18.25 0.23
CA GLN A 395 -21.70 16.98 0.93
C GLN A 395 -20.29 16.42 0.76
N ILE A 396 -19.76 16.49 -0.47
CA ILE A 396 -18.42 16.03 -0.84
C ILE A 396 -17.36 16.84 -0.09
N ALA A 397 -17.43 18.18 -0.14
CA ALA A 397 -16.51 19.04 0.60
C ALA A 397 -16.58 18.78 2.11
N ALA A 398 -17.77 18.60 2.67
CA ALA A 398 -17.94 18.31 4.09
C ALA A 398 -17.38 16.93 4.51
N GLU A 399 -17.51 15.89 3.68
CA GLU A 399 -16.91 14.58 3.96
C GLU A 399 -15.38 14.64 3.82
N MET A 400 -14.85 15.32 2.80
CA MET A 400 -13.41 15.60 2.70
C MET A 400 -12.88 16.26 3.98
N GLY A 401 -13.60 17.23 4.54
CA GLY A 401 -13.24 17.84 5.83
C GLY A 401 -13.24 16.86 7.01
N ARG A 402 -14.12 15.85 7.00
CA ARG A 402 -14.14 14.77 8.01
C ARG A 402 -12.96 13.82 7.84
N ASP A 403 -12.62 13.45 6.61
CA ASP A 403 -11.50 12.56 6.31
C ASP A 403 -10.15 13.19 6.68
N ILE A 404 -9.99 14.50 6.45
CA ILE A 404 -8.83 15.27 6.91
C ILE A 404 -8.69 15.18 8.44
N LYS A 405 -9.78 15.42 9.18
CA LYS A 405 -9.77 15.34 10.65
C LYS A 405 -9.42 13.93 11.13
N LEU A 406 -9.94 12.91 10.45
CA LEU A 406 -9.62 11.52 10.76
C LEU A 406 -8.11 11.24 10.63
N VAL A 407 -7.44 11.74 9.59
CA VAL A 407 -5.98 11.65 9.48
C VAL A 407 -5.29 12.39 10.63
N GLN A 408 -5.69 13.64 10.90
CA GLN A 408 -5.08 14.45 11.96
C GLN A 408 -5.22 13.82 13.35
N GLU A 409 -6.35 13.16 13.62
CA GLU A 409 -6.60 12.41 14.85
C GLU A 409 -5.76 11.13 14.93
N ALA A 410 -5.58 10.43 13.80
CA ALA A 410 -4.85 9.17 13.75
C ALA A 410 -3.33 9.37 13.78
N ASN A 411 -2.82 10.37 13.06
CA ASN A 411 -1.42 10.77 13.08
C ASN A 411 -1.27 12.26 12.72
N PRO A 412 -1.00 13.12 13.71
CA PRO A 412 -0.95 14.56 13.50
C PRO A 412 0.31 15.09 12.81
N ASP A 413 1.36 14.29 12.74
CA ASP A 413 2.64 14.69 12.15
C ASP A 413 2.64 14.55 10.62
N ILE A 414 1.61 13.91 10.06
CA ILE A 414 1.45 13.74 8.61
C ILE A 414 1.05 15.07 7.97
N LEU A 415 1.81 15.51 6.97
CA LEU A 415 1.40 16.62 6.11
C LEU A 415 0.22 16.17 5.23
N ILE A 416 -0.89 16.91 5.28
CA ILE A 416 -2.06 16.63 4.45
C ILE A 416 -2.11 17.67 3.33
N ILE A 417 -2.31 17.18 2.10
CA ILE A 417 -2.63 18.00 0.93
C ILE A 417 -3.88 17.43 0.29
N VAL A 418 -4.75 18.31 -0.20
CA VAL A 418 -5.94 17.92 -0.97
C VAL A 418 -5.73 18.32 -2.42
N CYS A 419 -6.28 17.56 -3.35
CA CYS A 419 -6.45 17.97 -4.74
C CYS A 419 -7.94 18.16 -5.02
N SER A 420 -8.30 19.14 -5.85
CA SER A 420 -9.59 19.02 -6.56
C SER A 420 -9.56 17.78 -7.47
N PRO A 421 -10.70 17.25 -7.90
CA PRO A 421 -10.68 16.21 -8.92
C PRO A 421 -10.00 16.72 -10.21
N PHE A 422 -9.37 15.81 -10.93
CA PHE A 422 -8.61 16.12 -12.15
C PHE A 422 -9.52 16.55 -13.31
N GLN A 423 -10.76 16.08 -13.30
CA GLN A 423 -11.85 16.53 -14.17
C GLN A 423 -13.05 16.85 -13.29
N THR A 424 -13.35 18.13 -13.07
CA THR A 424 -14.50 18.55 -12.25
C THR A 424 -15.02 19.91 -12.66
N ASP A 425 -16.25 20.19 -12.22
CA ASP A 425 -16.81 21.53 -12.18
C ASP A 425 -16.03 22.43 -11.18
N PRO A 426 -15.73 23.70 -11.53
CA PRO A 426 -15.06 24.67 -10.66
C PRO A 426 -15.79 24.96 -9.33
N HIS A 427 -17.11 24.80 -9.25
CA HIS A 427 -17.90 24.98 -8.03
C HIS A 427 -17.48 24.00 -6.94
N GLN A 428 -17.38 22.70 -7.28
CA GLN A 428 -16.91 21.68 -6.35
C GLN A 428 -15.51 22.00 -5.82
N ALA A 429 -14.58 22.35 -6.71
CA ALA A 429 -13.22 22.71 -6.34
C ALA A 429 -13.19 23.94 -5.41
N SER A 430 -14.08 24.92 -5.62
CA SER A 430 -14.22 26.10 -4.76
C SER A 430 -14.69 25.73 -3.35
N LEU A 431 -15.67 24.84 -3.22
CA LEU A 431 -16.17 24.36 -1.92
C LEU A 431 -15.12 23.53 -1.17
N MET A 432 -14.42 22.63 -1.87
CA MET A 432 -13.28 21.89 -1.30
C MET A 432 -12.18 22.85 -0.84
N ARG A 433 -11.85 23.89 -1.62
CA ARG A 433 -10.86 24.91 -1.23
C ARG A 433 -11.28 25.65 0.04
N LYS A 434 -12.57 26.02 0.15
CA LYS A 434 -13.12 26.69 1.33
C LYS A 434 -13.01 25.82 2.57
N GLU A 435 -13.33 24.53 2.46
CA GLU A 435 -13.25 23.60 3.58
C GLU A 435 -11.78 23.29 3.96
N ALA A 436 -10.90 23.03 2.98
CA ALA A 436 -9.47 22.82 3.27
C ALA A 436 -8.86 24.05 3.97
N ALA A 437 -9.22 25.26 3.53
CA ALA A 437 -8.78 26.50 4.17
C ALA A 437 -9.29 26.63 5.61
N SER A 438 -10.51 26.19 5.92
CA SER A 438 -11.07 26.20 7.28
C SER A 438 -10.30 25.27 8.24
N LEU A 439 -9.66 24.25 7.70
CA LEU A 439 -8.84 23.26 8.43
C LEU A 439 -7.33 23.56 8.39
N GLY A 440 -6.92 24.66 7.74
CA GLY A 440 -5.50 25.00 7.59
C GLY A 440 -4.71 24.07 6.67
N VAL A 441 -5.41 23.32 5.80
CA VAL A 441 -4.82 22.35 4.86
C VAL A 441 -4.61 22.99 3.49
N SER A 442 -3.49 22.66 2.85
CA SER A 442 -3.18 23.12 1.49
C SER A 442 -3.95 22.33 0.45
N ILE A 443 -4.36 23.01 -0.63
CA ILE A 443 -5.06 22.40 -1.76
C ILE A 443 -4.34 22.68 -3.08
N ILE A 444 -4.28 21.67 -3.93
CA ILE A 444 -3.88 21.75 -5.33
C ILE A 444 -5.14 21.77 -6.19
N ASP A 445 -5.41 22.90 -6.83
CA ASP A 445 -6.65 23.11 -7.57
C ASP A 445 -6.51 22.87 -9.06
N PHE A 446 -6.80 21.64 -9.51
CA PHE A 446 -6.84 21.21 -10.90
C PHE A 446 -8.04 21.69 -11.70
N ALA A 447 -9.00 22.41 -11.10
CA ALA A 447 -10.13 22.97 -11.83
C ALA A 447 -9.86 24.39 -12.36
N THR A 448 -8.90 25.12 -11.80
CA THR A 448 -8.63 26.53 -12.21
C THR A 448 -7.12 26.88 -12.24
N PRO A 449 -6.49 26.94 -13.43
CA PRO A 449 -7.03 26.47 -14.71
C PRO A 449 -7.22 24.95 -14.70
N ALA A 450 -8.15 24.49 -15.53
CA ALA A 450 -8.45 23.08 -15.71
C ALA A 450 -7.16 22.30 -16.06
N LEU A 451 -6.97 21.14 -15.45
CA LEU A 451 -5.82 20.28 -15.75
C LEU A 451 -5.88 19.78 -17.18
N PHE A 452 -7.07 19.51 -17.70
CA PHE A 452 -7.27 19.14 -19.10
C PHE A 452 -8.15 20.18 -19.81
N ASP A 453 -7.70 20.62 -20.98
CA ASP A 453 -8.38 21.49 -21.90
C ASP A 453 -8.27 20.94 -23.34
N GLU A 454 -8.86 21.64 -24.32
CA GLU A 454 -8.79 21.22 -25.72
C GLU A 454 -7.35 21.17 -26.25
N ASN A 455 -6.46 22.03 -25.73
CA ASN A 455 -5.08 22.16 -26.21
C ASN A 455 -4.20 21.02 -25.71
N ASN A 456 -4.39 20.60 -24.47
CA ASN A 456 -3.56 19.61 -23.82
C ASN A 456 -4.18 18.21 -23.80
N ASN A 457 -5.38 18.00 -24.37
CA ASN A 457 -5.87 16.66 -24.73
C ASN A 457 -5.62 16.32 -26.21
N ALA A 458 -5.05 17.24 -26.99
CA ALA A 458 -4.76 17.05 -28.41
C ALA A 458 -3.79 15.88 -28.70
N GLN A 459 -2.98 15.46 -27.73
CA GLN A 459 -2.10 14.29 -27.86
C GLN A 459 -2.71 13.03 -27.24
N ARG A 460 -4.03 13.02 -27.00
CA ARG A 460 -4.78 11.91 -26.37
C ARG A 460 -4.25 11.58 -24.97
N GLN A 461 -4.02 12.61 -24.17
CA GLN A 461 -3.71 12.46 -22.75
C GLN A 461 -4.85 11.74 -22.01
N LEU A 462 -6.09 11.93 -22.46
CA LEU A 462 -7.25 11.19 -21.99
C LEU A 462 -7.87 10.36 -23.11
N VAL A 463 -8.26 9.13 -22.77
CA VAL A 463 -9.09 8.25 -23.60
C VAL A 463 -10.21 7.72 -22.72
N ASP A 464 -11.47 7.92 -23.15
CA ASP A 464 -12.67 7.49 -22.41
C ASP A 464 -12.66 7.92 -20.92
N GLY A 465 -12.30 9.18 -20.69
CA GLY A 465 -12.29 9.78 -19.35
C GLY A 465 -11.18 9.30 -18.43
N HIS A 466 -10.21 8.52 -18.92
CA HIS A 466 -9.07 8.07 -18.12
C HIS A 466 -7.72 8.46 -18.74
N PRO A 467 -6.68 8.66 -17.92
CA PRO A 467 -5.34 8.96 -18.40
C PRO A 467 -4.74 7.84 -19.24
N THR A 468 -4.16 8.19 -20.37
CA THR A 468 -3.18 7.34 -21.05
C THR A 468 -1.85 7.40 -20.30
N ARG A 469 -0.85 6.62 -20.74
CA ARG A 469 0.53 6.71 -20.26
C ARG A 469 1.11 8.11 -20.44
N LEU A 470 0.80 8.77 -21.56
CA LEU A 470 1.19 10.17 -21.78
C LEU A 470 0.42 11.11 -20.83
N GLY A 471 -0.89 10.89 -20.65
CA GLY A 471 -1.69 11.65 -19.70
C GLY A 471 -1.19 11.52 -18.27
N SER A 472 -0.81 10.32 -17.86
CA SER A 472 -0.24 10.02 -16.55
C SER A 472 1.08 10.76 -16.31
N ALA A 473 1.99 10.75 -17.28
CA ALA A 473 3.21 11.55 -17.24
C ALA A 473 2.91 13.06 -17.13
N TYR A 474 1.90 13.54 -17.84
CA TYR A 474 1.47 14.93 -17.78
C TYR A 474 0.91 15.31 -16.41
N ILE A 475 -0.01 14.51 -15.85
CA ILE A 475 -0.57 14.70 -14.50
C ILE A 475 0.54 14.78 -13.46
N ALA A 476 1.51 13.86 -13.51
CA ALA A 476 2.64 13.85 -12.57
C ALA A 476 3.43 15.16 -12.62
N ASN A 477 3.73 15.66 -13.82
CA ASN A 477 4.46 16.92 -14.01
C ASN A 477 3.65 18.13 -13.51
N GLU A 478 2.36 18.23 -13.84
CA GLU A 478 1.52 19.32 -13.36
C GLU A 478 1.32 19.27 -11.85
N MET A 479 1.15 18.07 -11.28
CA MET A 479 1.09 17.86 -9.83
C MET A 479 2.37 18.35 -9.15
N LEU A 480 3.54 17.93 -9.65
CA LEU A 480 4.83 18.37 -9.12
C LEU A 480 5.01 19.90 -9.21
N LYS A 481 4.65 20.49 -10.35
CA LYS A 481 4.68 21.94 -10.58
C LYS A 481 3.80 22.68 -9.59
N ARG A 482 2.60 22.18 -9.32
CA ARG A 482 1.64 22.80 -8.41
C ARG A 482 2.06 22.63 -6.95
N ILE A 483 2.61 21.48 -6.55
CA ILE A 483 3.23 21.30 -5.22
C ILE A 483 4.36 22.32 -5.01
N ALA A 484 5.26 22.46 -5.99
CA ALA A 484 6.37 23.41 -5.93
C ALA A 484 5.93 24.89 -5.86
N GLY A 485 4.69 25.18 -6.26
CA GLY A 485 4.07 26.51 -6.24
C GLY A 485 3.11 26.75 -5.07
N LEU A 486 2.93 25.79 -4.16
CA LEU A 486 2.18 26.02 -2.92
C LEU A 486 2.85 27.11 -2.09
N LYS A 487 2.05 27.83 -1.30
CA LYS A 487 2.52 28.88 -0.38
C LYS A 487 2.44 28.36 1.05
N SER A 488 3.55 28.44 1.79
CA SER A 488 3.51 28.37 3.26
C SER A 488 2.76 29.60 3.77
N LYS A 489 1.82 29.41 4.71
CA LYS A 489 1.03 30.52 5.28
C LYS A 489 1.79 31.25 6.36
#